data_AF-A0A848X5C2-F1
#
_entry.id   AF-A0A848X5C2-F1
#
_cell.length_a   1.000
_cell.length_b   1.000
_cell.length_c   1.000
_cell.angle_alpha   90.00
_cell.angle_beta   90.00
_cell.angle_gamma   90.00
#
_symmetry.space_group_name_H-M   'P 1'
#
loop_
_entity.id
_entity.type
_entity.pdbx_description
1 polymer ?
#
loop_
_entity_poly.entity_id
_entity_poly.type
_entity_poly.pdbx_seq_one_letter_code
_entity_poly.pdbx_strand_id
1 'polypeptide(L)'
;MSWRDRYPDEVTCVRCLDVYDQMLLDRLLWCESCRARARNRATWWGWAGGFAFGAVLAAYVWFVIQPSDLVIGGWIATMVAAVWIGSKVAREFVYGAMRFRNARAVEAVPPVAGEPGAMESDQEGP
;
A
#
# COMPACT_ATOMS: atom_id res chain seq x y z
N MET A 1 3.46 5.93 -38.25
CA MET A 1 3.69 4.90 -37.23
C MET A 1 4.43 5.55 -36.09
N SER A 2 3.69 5.97 -35.07
CA SER A 2 4.28 6.61 -33.90
C SER A 2 4.70 5.51 -32.93
N TRP A 3 5.76 5.73 -32.14
CA TRP A 3 6.23 4.73 -31.16
C TRP A 3 5.14 4.31 -30.14
N ARG A 4 4.05 5.09 -29.99
CA ARG A 4 2.87 4.76 -29.17
C ARG A 4 2.10 3.54 -29.69
N ASP A 5 2.04 3.32 -31.00
CA ASP A 5 1.21 2.24 -31.60
C ASP A 5 1.73 0.82 -31.31
N ARG A 6 2.90 0.70 -30.65
CA ARG A 6 3.55 -0.59 -30.33
C ARG A 6 3.43 -0.98 -28.85
N TYR A 7 2.98 -0.08 -27.99
CA TYR A 7 2.73 -0.41 -26.58
C TYR A 7 1.24 -0.70 -26.40
N PRO A 8 0.85 -1.77 -25.68
CA PRO A 8 -0.55 -1.99 -25.36
C PRO A 8 -1.02 -0.80 -24.51
N ASP A 9 -1.93 0.00 -25.05
CA ASP A 9 -2.50 1.17 -24.35
C ASP A 9 -3.24 0.76 -23.06
N GLU A 10 -3.57 -0.53 -22.94
CA GLU A 10 -4.32 -1.12 -21.85
C GLU A 10 -3.41 -1.97 -20.95
N VAL A 11 -3.29 -1.58 -19.68
CA VAL A 11 -2.49 -2.28 -18.67
C VAL A 11 -3.34 -2.61 -17.44
N THR A 12 -3.19 -3.82 -16.92
CA THR A 12 -3.93 -4.26 -15.73
C THR A 12 -3.40 -3.61 -14.46
N CYS A 13 -4.29 -3.08 -13.63
CA CYS A 13 -3.94 -2.61 -12.30
C CYS A 13 -3.48 -3.77 -11.40
N VAL A 14 -2.32 -3.65 -10.75
CA VAL A 14 -1.72 -4.73 -9.93
C VAL A 14 -2.56 -5.12 -8.70
N ARG A 15 -3.50 -4.25 -8.26
CA ARG A 15 -4.34 -4.55 -7.07
C ARG A 15 -5.74 -5.05 -7.40
N CYS A 16 -6.44 -4.40 -8.31
CA CYS A 16 -7.81 -4.77 -8.66
C CYS A 16 -7.89 -5.66 -9.89
N LEU A 17 -6.77 -5.88 -10.61
CA LEU A 17 -6.66 -6.68 -11.82
C LEU A 17 -7.58 -6.22 -12.96
N ASP A 18 -8.11 -5.02 -12.84
CA ASP A 18 -8.99 -4.41 -13.83
C ASP A 18 -8.15 -3.68 -14.90
N VAL A 19 -8.65 -3.63 -16.12
CA VAL A 19 -7.94 -3.10 -17.30
C VAL A 19 -8.16 -1.59 -17.37
N TYR A 20 -7.08 -0.82 -17.43
CA TYR A 20 -7.13 0.63 -17.55
C TYR A 20 -6.12 1.10 -18.59
N ASP A 21 -6.41 2.26 -19.18
CA ASP A 21 -5.44 2.96 -20.03
C ASP A 21 -4.16 3.25 -19.23
N GLN A 22 -2.99 2.95 -19.79
CA GLN A 22 -1.69 3.16 -19.18
C GLN A 22 -1.51 4.59 -18.64
N MET A 23 -2.14 5.59 -19.27
CA MET A 23 -2.10 6.99 -18.82
C MET A 23 -2.82 7.24 -17.49
N LEU A 24 -3.74 6.35 -17.09
CA LEU A 24 -4.52 6.43 -15.84
C LEU A 24 -3.88 5.70 -14.66
N LEU A 25 -2.78 4.97 -14.88
CA LEU A 25 -2.06 4.27 -13.82
C LEU A 25 -0.86 5.10 -13.34
N ASP A 26 -0.64 5.09 -12.01
CA ASP A 26 0.56 5.69 -11.41
C ASP A 26 1.82 4.85 -11.71
N ARG A 27 3.01 5.34 -11.34
CA ARG A 27 4.32 4.63 -11.50
C ARG A 27 4.35 3.20 -10.92
N LEU A 28 3.41 2.87 -10.02
CA LEU A 28 3.24 1.57 -9.39
C LEU A 28 2.20 0.67 -10.09
N LEU A 29 1.69 1.06 -11.26
CA LEU A 29 0.60 0.41 -11.97
C LEU A 29 -0.68 0.27 -11.11
N TRP A 30 -0.98 1.31 -10.33
CA TRP A 30 -2.17 1.39 -9.50
C TRP A 30 -3.12 2.44 -10.08
N CYS A 31 -4.39 2.07 -10.25
CA CYS A 31 -5.43 3.03 -10.56
C CYS A 31 -5.69 3.98 -9.38
N GLU A 32 -6.30 5.14 -9.66
CA GLU A 32 -6.56 6.19 -8.66
C GLU A 32 -7.37 5.68 -7.45
N SER A 33 -8.36 4.81 -7.67
CA SER A 33 -9.18 4.24 -6.60
C SER A 33 -8.39 3.31 -5.67
N CYS A 34 -7.45 2.54 -6.23
CA CYS A 34 -6.55 1.68 -5.46
C CYS A 34 -5.52 2.51 -4.69
N ARG A 35 -5.04 3.60 -5.28
CA ARG A 35 -4.14 4.57 -4.63
C ARG A 35 -4.81 5.28 -3.47
N ALA A 36 -6.04 5.76 -3.64
CA ALA A 36 -6.81 6.42 -2.59
C ALA A 36 -7.08 5.47 -1.41
N ARG A 37 -7.49 4.22 -1.70
CA ARG A 37 -7.68 3.18 -0.66
C ARG A 37 -6.39 2.85 0.08
N ALA A 38 -5.26 2.78 -0.63
CA ALA A 38 -3.97 2.53 -0.01
C ALA A 38 -3.52 3.68 0.89
N ARG A 39 -3.71 4.94 0.48
CA ARG A 39 -3.43 6.12 1.31
C ARG A 39 -4.29 6.15 2.56
N ASN A 40 -5.59 5.87 2.44
CA ASN A 40 -6.49 5.83 3.59
C ASN A 40 -6.07 4.75 4.59
N ARG A 41 -5.70 3.56 4.10
CA ARG A 41 -5.13 2.51 4.94
C ARG A 41 -3.80 2.92 5.57
N ALA A 42 -2.87 3.55 4.84
CA ALA A 42 -1.59 3.97 5.40
C ALA A 42 -1.78 4.96 6.56
N THR A 43 -2.73 5.89 6.44
CA THR A 43 -3.11 6.79 7.55
C THR A 43 -3.65 6.01 8.73
N TRP A 44 -4.56 5.06 8.50
CA TRP A 44 -5.15 4.22 9.54
C TRP A 44 -4.11 3.32 10.24
N TRP A 45 -3.22 2.67 9.48
CA TRP A 45 -2.13 1.84 10.01
C TRP A 45 -1.12 2.65 10.82
N GLY A 46 -0.82 3.89 10.40
CA GLY A 46 0.04 4.79 11.17
C GLY A 46 -0.56 5.16 12.53
N TRP A 47 -1.86 5.44 12.58
CA TRP A 47 -2.57 5.69 13.84
C TRP A 47 -2.70 4.44 14.70
N ALA A 48 -3.03 3.29 14.12
CA ALA A 48 -3.12 2.03 14.83
C ALA A 48 -1.78 1.64 15.48
N GLY A 49 -0.66 1.78 14.77
CA GLY A 49 0.68 1.52 15.30
C GLY A 49 1.06 2.48 16.44
N GLY A 50 0.76 3.78 16.28
CA GLY A 50 1.00 4.78 17.32
C GLY A 50 0.20 4.52 18.60
N PHE A 51 -1.10 4.19 18.48
CA PHE A 51 -1.94 3.85 19.62
C PHE A 51 -1.50 2.55 20.31
N ALA A 52 -1.15 1.51 19.53
CA ALA A 52 -0.65 0.26 20.10
C ALA A 52 0.62 0.48 20.93
N PHE A 53 1.58 1.24 20.39
CA PHE A 53 2.81 1.59 21.11
C PHE A 53 2.54 2.42 22.37
N GLY A 54 1.71 3.45 22.26
CA GLY A 54 1.31 4.27 23.41
C GLY A 54 0.58 3.47 24.49
N ALA A 55 -0.29 2.54 24.10
CA ALA A 55 -0.99 1.66 25.04
C ALA A 55 -0.03 0.73 25.78
N VAL A 56 0.96 0.17 25.09
CA VAL A 56 2.00 -0.66 25.72
C VAL A 56 2.83 0.17 26.71
N LEU A 57 3.23 1.39 26.35
CA LEU A 57 3.96 2.27 27.26
C LEU A 57 3.11 2.71 28.46
N ALA A 58 1.85 3.05 28.24
CA ALA A 58 0.93 3.40 29.31
C ALA A 58 0.74 2.23 30.29
N ALA A 59 0.55 1.01 29.77
CA ALA A 59 0.47 -0.19 30.57
C ALA A 59 1.78 -0.43 31.35
N TYR A 60 2.93 -0.28 30.71
CA TYR A 60 4.23 -0.44 31.35
C TYR A 60 4.42 0.54 32.51
N VAL A 61 4.13 1.83 32.28
CA VAL A 61 4.20 2.87 33.32
C VAL A 61 3.26 2.54 34.48
N TRP A 62 2.03 2.12 34.18
CA TRP A 62 1.02 1.82 35.19
C TRP A 62 1.41 0.63 36.08
N PHE A 63 1.87 -0.47 35.48
CA PHE A 63 2.16 -1.71 36.22
C PHE A 63 3.56 -1.74 36.84
N VAL A 64 4.56 -1.10 36.22
CA VAL A 64 5.96 -1.21 36.65
C VAL A 64 6.43 0.04 37.38
N ILE A 65 6.14 1.24 36.86
CA ILE A 65 6.67 2.49 37.41
C ILE A 65 5.77 3.04 38.54
N GLN A 66 4.46 2.80 38.46
CA GLN A 66 3.43 3.40 39.32
C GLN A 66 3.49 4.93 39.30
N PRO A 67 2.69 5.61 38.47
CA PRO A 67 2.81 7.05 38.28
C PRO A 67 2.58 7.80 39.59
N SER A 68 3.47 8.74 39.91
CA SER A 68 3.27 9.65 41.02
C SER A 68 2.22 10.71 40.67
N ASP A 69 1.26 10.92 41.57
CA ASP A 69 0.17 11.91 41.39
C ASP A 69 0.64 13.37 41.35
N LEU A 70 1.93 13.61 41.66
CA LEU A 70 2.52 14.94 41.77
C LEU A 70 2.62 15.67 40.41
N VAL A 71 2.68 14.94 39.29
CA VAL A 71 2.87 15.51 37.93
C VAL A 71 2.04 14.80 36.87
N ILE A 72 0.72 14.70 37.08
CA ILE A 72 -0.22 14.06 36.14
C ILE A 72 -0.11 14.66 34.72
N GLY A 73 0.06 16.00 34.61
CA GLY A 73 0.23 16.67 33.32
C GLY A 73 1.48 16.23 32.55
N GLY A 74 2.57 15.91 33.25
CA GLY A 74 3.82 15.42 32.64
C GLY A 74 3.68 14.01 32.08
N TRP A 75 2.92 13.15 32.78
CA TRP A 75 2.61 11.80 32.29
C TRP A 75 1.77 11.83 31.02
N ILE A 76 0.72 12.67 30.99
CA ILE A 76 -0.12 12.83 29.80
C ILE A 76 0.71 13.34 28.62
N ALA A 77 1.51 14.37 28.82
CA ALA A 77 2.38 14.91 27.77
C ALA A 77 3.35 13.86 27.22
N THR A 78 3.93 13.04 28.11
CA THR A 78 4.83 11.94 27.73
C THR A 78 4.12 10.89 26.88
N MET A 79 2.90 10.50 27.26
CA MET A 79 2.10 9.52 26.50
C MET A 79 1.73 10.05 25.13
N VAL A 80 1.29 11.31 25.04
CA VAL A 80 0.98 11.96 23.76
C VAL A 80 2.20 12.03 22.87
N ALA A 81 3.37 12.42 23.41
CA ALA A 81 4.62 12.46 22.66
C ALA A 81 5.01 11.07 22.14
N ALA A 82 4.89 10.03 22.97
CA ALA A 82 5.20 8.67 22.58
C ALA A 82 4.28 8.13 21.48
N VAL A 83 2.97 8.38 21.57
CA VAL A 83 2.01 8.04 20.50
C VAL A 83 2.34 8.78 19.22
N TRP A 84 2.68 10.07 19.32
CA TRP A 84 3.00 10.89 18.15
C TRP A 84 4.27 10.39 17.44
N ILE A 85 5.36 10.15 18.18
CA ILE A 85 6.61 9.61 17.64
C ILE A 85 6.38 8.20 17.08
N GLY A 86 5.70 7.33 17.82
CA GLY A 86 5.36 5.98 17.40
C GLY A 86 4.55 5.97 16.10
N SER A 87 3.58 6.88 15.94
CA SER A 87 2.78 6.99 14.72
C SER A 87 3.60 7.41 13.49
N LYS A 88 4.59 8.29 13.66
CA LYS A 88 5.52 8.68 12.59
C LYS A 88 6.38 7.50 12.16
N VAL A 89 6.99 6.81 13.13
CA VAL A 89 7.86 5.65 12.86
C VAL A 89 7.06 4.51 12.22
N ALA A 90 5.85 4.23 12.72
CA ALA A 90 4.98 3.19 12.16
C ALA A 90 4.61 3.47 10.69
N ARG A 91 4.38 4.74 10.30
CA ARG A 91 4.15 5.09 8.89
C ARG A 91 5.34 4.71 8.02
N GLU A 92 6.57 5.05 8.44
CA GLU A 92 7.79 4.71 7.70
C GLU A 92 7.96 3.19 7.57
N PHE A 93 7.74 2.43 8.64
CA PHE A 93 7.78 0.97 8.61
C PHE A 93 6.71 0.37 7.68
N VAL A 94 5.49 0.92 7.68
CA VAL A 94 4.40 0.46 6.81
C VAL A 94 4.71 0.79 5.34
N TYR A 95 5.26 1.96 5.04
CA TYR A 95 5.74 2.28 3.68
C TYR A 95 6.87 1.36 3.24
N GLY A 96 7.85 1.10 4.11
CA GLY A 96 8.90 0.12 3.88
C GLY A 96 8.34 -1.28 3.61
N ALA A 97 7.44 -1.77 4.45
CA ALA A 97 6.81 -3.07 4.31
C ALA A 97 5.97 -3.20 3.04
N MET A 98 5.22 -2.15 2.65
CA MET A 98 4.49 -2.13 1.39
C MET A 98 5.42 -2.18 0.19
N ARG A 99 6.60 -1.55 0.27
CA ARG A 99 7.63 -1.66 -0.78
C ARG A 99 8.16 -3.08 -0.91
N PHE A 100 8.41 -3.78 0.19
CA PHE A 100 8.87 -5.18 0.16
C PHE A 100 7.78 -6.17 -0.28
N ARG A 101 6.52 -5.95 0.11
CA ARG A 101 5.40 -6.82 -0.32
C ARG A 101 5.09 -6.74 -1.82
N ASN A 102 5.48 -5.66 -2.50
CA ASN A 102 5.35 -5.52 -3.96
C ASN A 102 6.38 -6.33 -4.77
N ALA A 103 7.37 -6.97 -4.13
CA ALA A 103 8.31 -7.85 -4.84
C ALA A 103 7.60 -9.04 -5.51
N ARG A 104 6.44 -9.48 -4.99
CA ARG A 104 5.65 -10.55 -5.62
C ARG A 104 4.94 -10.14 -6.92
N ALA A 105 4.80 -8.85 -7.20
CA ALA A 105 4.34 -8.35 -8.50
C ALA A 105 5.44 -8.41 -9.57
N VAL A 106 6.72 -8.51 -9.15
CA VAL A 106 7.86 -8.74 -10.05
C VAL A 106 7.90 -10.21 -10.51
N GLU A 107 7.32 -11.13 -9.73
CA GLU A 107 7.16 -12.55 -10.07
C GLU A 107 5.91 -12.84 -10.90
N ALA A 108 5.02 -11.86 -11.10
CA ALA A 108 3.86 -12.02 -11.97
C ALA A 108 4.34 -12.05 -13.43
N VAL A 109 4.49 -13.27 -13.97
CA VAL A 109 4.70 -13.48 -15.40
C VAL A 109 3.43 -12.97 -16.12
N PRO A 110 3.51 -11.93 -16.96
CA PRO A 110 2.35 -11.49 -17.72
C PRO A 110 1.88 -12.63 -18.64
N PRO A 111 0.57 -12.77 -18.92
CA PRO A 111 0.13 -13.65 -19.99
C PRO A 111 0.86 -13.24 -21.27
N VAL A 112 1.51 -14.19 -21.93
CA VAL A 112 2.21 -13.96 -23.19
C VAL A 112 1.20 -13.38 -24.18
N ALA A 113 1.39 -12.11 -24.55
CA ALA A 113 0.71 -11.52 -25.69
C ALA A 113 1.22 -12.22 -26.95
N GLY A 114 0.62 -13.37 -27.25
CA GLY A 114 1.16 -14.29 -28.24
C GLY A 114 0.48 -15.64 -28.22
N GLU A 115 -0.85 -15.68 -28.41
CA GLU A 115 -1.44 -16.80 -29.15
C GLU A 115 -1.95 -16.27 -30.50
N PRO A 116 -1.08 -16.15 -31.51
CA PRO A 116 -1.52 -16.14 -32.90
C PRO A 116 -1.90 -17.59 -33.26
N GLY A 117 -3.12 -18.04 -32.94
CA GLY A 117 -3.43 -19.46 -33.19
C GLY A 117 -4.81 -20.02 -32.90
N ALA A 118 -5.84 -19.20 -32.64
CA ALA A 118 -7.19 -19.73 -32.45
C ALA A 118 -8.24 -18.84 -33.13
N MET A 119 -8.19 -18.81 -34.47
CA MET A 119 -9.32 -18.81 -35.41
C MET A 119 -8.81 -18.46 -36.82
N GLU A 120 -7.90 -19.30 -37.32
CA GLU A 120 -7.83 -19.57 -38.76
C GLU A 120 -8.74 -20.79 -38.99
N SER A 121 -10.03 -20.55 -39.19
CA SER A 121 -10.97 -21.55 -39.69
C SER A 121 -12.21 -20.86 -40.28
N ASP A 122 -11.99 -20.01 -41.28
CA ASP A 122 -13.02 -19.71 -42.29
C ASP A 122 -12.30 -19.65 -43.64
N GLN A 123 -11.82 -20.83 -44.04
CA GLN A 123 -11.50 -21.15 -45.41
C GLN A 123 -12.82 -21.44 -46.11
N GLU A 124 -13.46 -20.41 -46.67
CA GLU A 124 -14.57 -20.58 -47.62
C GLU A 124 -14.19 -19.95 -48.96
N GLY A 125 -13.53 -20.77 -49.78
CA GLY A 125 -13.64 -20.73 -51.24
C GLY A 125 -13.90 -22.17 -51.68
N PRO A 126 -14.66 -22.41 -52.76
CA PRO A 126 -14.76 -21.59 -53.97
C PRO A 126 -16.08 -20.85 -54.19
#